data_AF-A0A1I7T1L2-F1
#
_entry.id   AF-A0A1I7T1L2-F1
#
_cell.length_a   1.000
_cell.length_b   1.000
_cell.length_c   1.000
_cell.angle_alpha   90.00
_cell.angle_beta   90.00
_cell.angle_gamma   90.00
#
_symmetry.space_group_name_H-M   'P 1'
#
loop_
_entity.id
_entity.type
_entity.pdbx_description
1 polymer ?
#
loop_
_entity_poly.entity_id
_entity_poly.type
_entity_poly.pdbx_seq_one_letter_code
_entity_poly.pdbx_strand_id
1 'polypeptide(L)'
;MNTLYYKMATVKNGNTRRFRIVHGIWYLLPICVFILPYTQPIDLDFVYQETLSSHPDYDFSPYMKFGGIANTHTISAALINLIGMGSAALAPCLGYRWRSQTLATLDRFRNSLSAQTIMQ
;
A
#
# COMPACT_ATOMS: atom_id res chain seq x y z
N MET A 1 0.60 -27.65 4.19
CA MET A 1 1.57 -26.66 3.66
C MET A 1 1.68 -26.63 2.12
N ASN A 2 0.83 -27.34 1.37
CA ASN A 2 0.91 -27.42 -0.11
C ASN A 2 0.01 -26.43 -0.87
N THR A 3 -1.02 -25.90 -0.23
CA THR A 3 -2.04 -25.07 -0.89
C THR A 3 -1.52 -23.68 -1.29
N LEU A 4 -0.60 -23.10 -0.51
CA LEU A 4 0.03 -21.81 -0.83
C LEU A 4 1.07 -21.94 -1.95
N TYR A 5 1.92 -22.97 -1.87
CA TYR A 5 2.95 -23.23 -2.88
C TYR A 5 2.34 -23.55 -4.25
N TYR A 6 1.25 -24.33 -4.28
CA TYR A 6 0.52 -24.66 -5.50
C TYR A 6 -0.21 -23.44 -6.11
N LYS A 7 -0.76 -22.56 -5.27
CA LYS A 7 -1.35 -21.27 -5.71
C LYS A 7 -0.28 -20.35 -6.33
N MET A 8 0.94 -20.35 -5.80
CA MET A 8 2.06 -19.57 -6.34
C MET A 8 2.60 -20.15 -7.65
N ALA A 9 2.69 -21.47 -7.76
CA ALA A 9 3.17 -22.15 -8.97
C ALA A 9 2.21 -21.97 -10.17
N THR A 10 0.90 -21.88 -9.92
CA THR A 10 -0.11 -21.72 -10.98
C THR A 10 -0.24 -20.26 -11.47
N VAL A 11 0.01 -19.26 -10.62
CA VAL A 11 0.18 -17.86 -11.02
C VAL A 11 1.35 -17.66 -11.99
N LYS A 12 2.38 -18.52 -11.92
CA LYS A 12 3.57 -18.50 -12.77
C LYS A 12 3.29 -18.88 -14.23
N ASN A 13 2.25 -19.70 -14.51
CA ASN A 13 1.97 -20.28 -15.84
C ASN A 13 0.85 -19.59 -16.65
N GLY A 14 0.06 -18.70 -16.04
CA GLY A 14 -0.98 -17.92 -16.74
C GLY A 14 -0.45 -16.61 -17.35
N ASN A 15 -1.26 -15.98 -18.21
CA ASN A 15 -1.06 -14.62 -18.73
C ASN A 15 -1.20 -13.55 -17.61
N THR A 16 -0.38 -13.68 -16.57
CA THR A 16 -0.47 -13.02 -15.26
C THR A 16 0.55 -11.89 -15.14
N ARG A 17 1.21 -11.49 -16.23
CA ARG A 17 2.24 -10.43 -16.21
C ARG A 17 1.66 -9.09 -15.75
N ARG A 18 0.51 -8.69 -16.30
CA ARG A 18 -0.18 -7.44 -15.90
C ARG A 18 -0.60 -7.48 -14.43
N PHE A 19 -1.11 -8.62 -13.96
CA PHE A 19 -1.52 -8.80 -12.56
C PHE A 19 -0.32 -8.69 -11.60
N ARG A 20 0.80 -9.33 -11.92
CA ARG A 20 2.05 -9.24 -11.14
C ARG A 20 2.61 -7.82 -11.07
N ILE A 21 2.57 -7.09 -12.18
CA ILE A 21 3.02 -5.69 -12.22
C ILE A 21 2.14 -4.81 -11.34
N VAL A 22 0.80 -4.94 -11.45
CA VAL A 22 -0.14 -4.16 -10.63
C VAL A 22 0.03 -4.46 -9.14
N HIS A 23 0.20 -5.72 -8.76
CA HIS A 23 0.50 -6.08 -7.36
C HIS A 23 1.88 -5.58 -6.92
N GLY A 24 2.90 -5.65 -7.76
CA GLY A 24 4.23 -5.10 -7.45
C GLY A 24 4.17 -3.59 -7.19
N ILE A 25 3.45 -2.84 -8.03
CA ILE A 25 3.25 -1.40 -7.88
C ILE A 25 2.46 -1.08 -6.60
N TRP A 26 1.51 -1.94 -6.20
CA TRP A 26 0.74 -1.76 -4.98
C TRP A 26 1.60 -1.64 -3.72
N TYR A 27 2.69 -2.39 -3.65
CA TYR A 27 3.63 -2.34 -2.53
C TYR A 27 4.51 -1.08 -2.53
N LEU A 28 4.57 -0.33 -3.63
CA LEU A 28 5.29 0.94 -3.66
C LEU A 28 4.52 2.06 -2.94
N LEU A 29 3.19 1.99 -2.88
CA LEU A 29 2.36 2.99 -2.21
C LEU A 29 2.71 3.19 -0.72
N PRO A 30 2.77 2.13 0.13
CA PRO A 30 3.16 2.31 1.53
C PRO A 30 4.60 2.80 1.65
N ILE A 31 5.52 2.34 0.80
CA ILE A 31 6.92 2.78 0.79
C ILE A 31 6.99 4.29 0.53
N CYS A 32 6.23 4.80 -0.43
CA CYS A 32 6.15 6.24 -0.71
C CYS A 32 5.64 7.02 0.51
N VAL A 33 4.60 6.53 1.19
CA VAL A 33 4.07 7.20 2.40
C VAL A 33 5.11 7.31 3.52
N PHE A 34 5.99 6.32 3.66
CA PHE A 34 7.07 6.38 4.65
C PHE A 34 8.22 7.30 4.24
N ILE A 35 8.53 7.43 2.95
CA ILE A 35 9.68 8.21 2.47
C ILE A 35 9.33 9.70 2.32
N LEU A 36 8.12 10.02 1.86
CA LEU A 36 7.71 11.40 1.56
C LEU A 36 7.88 12.40 2.71
N PRO A 37 7.61 12.06 3.99
CA PRO A 37 7.85 12.96 5.11
C PRO A 37 9.31 13.39 5.24
N TYR A 38 10.26 12.51 4.90
CA TYR A 38 11.70 12.77 5.02
C TYR A 38 12.28 13.57 3.84
N THR A 39 11.46 13.96 2.86
CA THR A 39 11.91 14.82 1.76
C THR A 39 12.05 16.28 2.18
N GLN A 40 11.41 16.68 3.27
CA GLN A 40 11.51 18.03 3.83
C GLN A 40 12.68 18.11 4.83
N PRO A 41 13.37 19.27 4.92
CA PRO A 41 14.39 19.46 5.92
C PRO A 41 13.79 19.38 7.33
N ILE A 42 14.54 18.76 8.24
CA ILE A 42 14.20 18.74 9.66
C ILE A 42 14.68 20.07 10.24
N ASP A 43 13.74 20.94 10.63
CA ASP A 43 14.02 22.23 11.28
C ASP A 43 13.11 22.38 12.51
N LEU A 44 13.71 22.18 13.67
CA LEU A 44 13.02 22.09 14.95
C LEU A 44 12.61 23.47 15.49
N ASP A 45 13.47 24.47 15.31
CA ASP A 45 13.21 25.81 15.81
C ASP A 45 12.06 26.45 15.03
N PHE A 46 12.02 26.24 13.71
CA PHE A 46 10.91 26.71 12.88
C PHE A 46 9.57 26.11 13.32
N VAL A 47 9.50 24.78 13.45
CA VAL A 47 8.25 24.07 13.82
C VAL A 47 7.77 24.48 15.21
N TYR A 48 8.70 24.64 16.15
CA TYR A 48 8.38 25.06 17.50
C TYR A 48 7.76 26.46 17.53
N GLN A 49 8.37 27.42 16.82
CA GLN A 49 7.87 28.80 16.75
C GLN A 49 6.52 28.88 16.00
N GLU A 50 6.38 28.15 14.89
CA GLU A 50 5.11 28.06 14.15
C GLU A 50 3.97 27.52 15.04
N THR A 51 4.25 26.45 15.79
CA THR A 51 3.26 25.81 16.68
C THR A 51 2.87 26.73 17.83
N LEU A 52 3.86 27.37 18.47
CA LEU A 52 3.63 28.32 19.55
C LEU A 52 2.82 29.53 19.08
N SER A 53 3.06 30.00 17.85
CA SER A 53 2.28 31.10 17.26
C SER A 53 0.81 30.74 17.03
N SER A 54 0.53 29.47 16.71
CA SER A 54 -0.83 28.99 16.44
C SER A 54 -1.59 28.64 17.72
N HIS A 55 -0.88 28.22 18.77
CA HIS A 55 -1.46 27.72 20.03
C HIS A 55 -0.71 28.28 21.24
N PRO A 56 -0.78 29.60 21.49
CA PRO A 56 0.01 30.27 22.53
C PRO A 56 -0.37 29.85 23.96
N ASP A 57 -1.51 29.18 24.13
CA ASP A 57 -2.07 28.70 25.40
C ASP A 57 -1.48 27.37 25.88
N TYR A 58 -0.75 26.65 25.03
CA TYR A 58 -0.14 25.36 25.35
C TYR A 58 1.35 25.47 25.70
N ASP A 59 1.79 24.68 26.69
CA ASP A 59 3.21 24.52 27.00
C ASP A 59 3.85 23.46 26.11
N PHE A 60 4.69 23.91 25.17
CA PHE A 60 5.43 23.05 24.25
C PHE A 60 6.85 22.69 24.72
N SER A 61 7.28 23.14 25.91
CA SER A 61 8.62 22.85 26.46
C SER A 61 9.01 21.36 26.43
N PRO A 62 8.10 20.39 26.64
CA PRO A 62 8.42 18.96 26.53
C PRO A 62 8.81 18.51 25.10
N TYR A 63 8.34 19.22 24.08
CA TYR A 63 8.51 18.86 22.67
C TYR A 63 9.78 19.44 22.03
N MET A 64 10.48 20.37 22.70
CA MET A 64 11.79 20.88 22.26
C MET A 64 12.87 19.81 22.09
N LYS A 65 12.69 18.60 22.65
CA LYS A 65 13.63 17.48 22.51
C LYS A 65 13.31 16.55 21.33
N PHE A 66 12.12 16.67 20.76
CA PHE A 66 11.65 15.80 19.69
C PHE A 66 11.67 16.59 18.36
N GLY A 67 12.43 16.10 17.39
CA GLY A 67 12.53 16.72 16.07
C GLY A 67 11.17 16.79 15.36
N GLY A 68 10.75 17.99 14.98
CA GLY A 68 9.65 18.22 14.05
C GLY A 68 10.13 18.22 12.60
N ILE A 69 9.28 17.78 11.68
CA ILE A 69 9.54 17.96 10.24
C ILE A 69 9.03 19.35 9.88
N ALA A 70 9.88 20.20 9.33
CA ALA A 70 9.45 21.52 8.92
C ALA A 70 8.64 21.44 7.62
N ASN A 71 7.73 22.39 7.45
CA ASN A 71 6.92 22.50 6.24
C ASN A 71 6.07 21.23 5.96
N THR A 72 5.53 20.58 6.99
CA THR A 72 4.62 19.43 6.84
C THR A 72 3.34 19.80 6.07
N HIS A 73 3.01 21.09 5.94
CA HIS A 73 1.91 21.60 5.11
C HIS A 73 2.23 21.67 3.60
N THR A 74 3.37 21.13 3.15
CA THR A 74 3.79 21.18 1.75
C THR A 74 3.17 20.10 0.88
N ILE A 75 3.54 20.11 -0.40
CA ILE A 75 3.25 19.11 -1.44
C ILE A 75 3.39 17.67 -0.91
N SER A 76 4.32 17.39 0.01
CA SER A 76 4.50 16.06 0.61
C SER A 76 3.25 15.55 1.33
N ALA A 77 2.60 16.37 2.16
CA ALA A 77 1.36 15.98 2.84
C ALA A 77 0.18 15.86 1.87
N ALA A 78 0.10 16.72 0.85
CA ALA A 78 -0.90 16.59 -0.20
C ALA A 78 -0.74 15.26 -0.98
N LEU A 79 0.51 14.88 -1.30
CA LEU A 79 0.84 13.61 -1.96
C LEU A 79 0.51 12.42 -1.08
N ILE A 80 0.83 12.45 0.22
CA ILE A 80 0.49 11.37 1.16
C ILE A 80 -1.03 11.17 1.23
N ASN A 81 -1.80 12.26 1.35
CA ASN A 81 -3.26 12.19 1.37
C ASN A 81 -3.82 11.64 0.05
N LEU A 82 -3.29 12.07 -1.09
CA LEU A 82 -3.70 11.59 -2.40
C LEU A 82 -3.39 10.10 -2.59
N ILE A 83 -2.22 9.64 -2.13
CA ILE A 83 -1.85 8.22 -2.11
C ILE A 83 -2.80 7.43 -1.20
N GLY A 84 -3.10 7.96 -0.01
CA GLY A 84 -4.04 7.36 0.94
C GLY A 84 -5.44 7.18 0.32
N MET A 85 -6.02 8.26 -0.21
CA MET A 85 -7.32 8.23 -0.88
C MET A 85 -7.33 7.29 -2.10
N GLY A 86 -6.31 7.39 -2.96
CA GLY A 86 -6.18 6.53 -4.13
C GLY A 86 -6.08 5.06 -3.75
N SER A 87 -5.33 4.74 -2.69
CA SER A 87 -5.23 3.36 -2.18
C SER A 87 -6.56 2.86 -1.62
N ALA A 88 -7.30 3.67 -0.86
CA ALA A 88 -8.60 3.28 -0.33
C ALA A 88 -9.62 3.01 -1.44
N ALA A 89 -9.60 3.79 -2.52
CA ALA A 89 -10.47 3.60 -3.68
C ALA A 89 -10.08 2.38 -4.52
N LEU A 90 -8.77 2.13 -4.70
CA LEU A 90 -8.28 1.05 -5.55
C LEU A 90 -8.23 -0.32 -4.87
N ALA A 91 -8.11 -0.38 -3.54
CA ALA A 91 -8.00 -1.64 -2.80
C ALA A 91 -9.19 -2.60 -3.03
N PRO A 92 -10.46 -2.15 -2.99
CA PRO A 92 -11.61 -3.02 -3.29
C PRO A 92 -11.61 -3.51 -4.74
N CYS A 93 -11.28 -2.64 -5.69
CA CYS A 93 -11.23 -2.99 -7.11
C CYS A 93 -10.16 -4.05 -7.39
N LEU A 94 -8.97 -3.90 -6.80
CA LEU A 94 -7.88 -4.88 -6.93
C LEU A 94 -8.21 -6.18 -6.22
N GLY A 95 -8.79 -6.13 -5.02
CA GLY A 95 -9.23 -7.30 -4.27
C GLY A 95 -10.31 -8.11 -5.00
N TYR A 96 -11.31 -7.42 -5.58
CA TYR A 96 -12.35 -8.06 -6.38
C TYR A 96 -11.78 -8.75 -7.62
N ARG A 97 -10.90 -8.05 -8.36
CA ARG A 97 -10.24 -8.64 -9.54
C ARG A 97 -9.39 -9.85 -9.18
N TRP A 98 -8.66 -9.80 -8.07
CA TRP A 98 -7.85 -10.92 -7.59
C TRP A 98 -8.72 -12.13 -7.23
N ARG A 99 -9.82 -11.91 -6.49
CA ARG A 99 -10.77 -12.96 -6.13
C ARG A 99 -11.37 -13.63 -7.38
N SER A 100 -11.83 -12.83 -8.34
CA SER A 100 -12.42 -13.34 -9.59
C SER A 100 -11.43 -14.22 -10.37
N GLN A 101 -10.18 -13.78 -10.53
CA GLN A 101 -9.15 -14.57 -11.22
C GLN A 101 -8.80 -15.86 -10.47
N THR A 102 -8.76 -15.82 -9.14
CA THR A 102 -8.47 -17.00 -8.32
C THR A 102 -9.57 -18.04 -8.46
N LEU A 103 -10.84 -17.63 -8.42
CA LEU A 103 -11.99 -18.53 -8.59
C LEU A 103 -12.01 -19.14 -10.00
N ALA A 104 -11.85 -18.32 -11.04
CA ALA A 104 -11.83 -18.81 -12.42
C ALA A 104 -10.70 -19.83 -12.66
N THR A 105 -9.56 -19.64 -12.00
CA THR A 105 -8.44 -20.58 -12.05
C THR A 105 -8.79 -21.88 -11.33
N LEU A 106 -9.41 -21.79 -10.15
CA LEU A 106 -9.80 -22.95 -9.35
C LEU A 106 -10.85 -23.81 -10.08
N ASP A 107 -11.84 -23.18 -10.71
CA ASP A 107 -12.87 -23.88 -11.49
C ASP A 107 -12.27 -24.66 -12.66
N ARG A 108 -11.30 -24.09 -13.38
CA ARG A 108 -10.59 -24.78 -14.46
C ARG A 108 -9.89 -26.04 -13.94
N PHE A 109 -9.24 -25.97 -12.78
CA PHE A 109 -8.57 -27.12 -12.17
C PHE A 109 -9.55 -28.18 -11.71
N ARG A 110 -10.69 -27.78 -11.11
CA ARG A 110 -11.74 -28.73 -10.70
C ARG A 110 -12.23 -29.52 -11.92
N ASN A 111 -12.48 -28.82 -13.03
CA ASN A 111 -12.97 -29.43 -14.26
C ASN A 111 -11.94 -30.36 -14.91
N SER A 112 -10.65 -30.02 -14.88
CA SER A 112 -9.60 -30.89 -15.41
C SER A 112 -9.43 -32.17 -14.58
N LEU A 113 -9.52 -32.06 -13.25
CA LEU A 113 -9.44 -33.20 -12.34
C LEU A 113 -10.65 -34.14 -12.52
N SER A 114 -11.86 -33.58 -12.59
CA SER A 114 -13.06 -34.41 -12.84
C SER A 114 -13.01 -35.11 -14.19
N ALA A 115 -12.48 -34.46 -15.23
CA ALA A 115 -12.31 -35.10 -16.54
C ALA A 115 -11.33 -36.27 -16.49
N GLN A 116 -10.23 -36.17 -15.73
CA GLN A 116 -9.30 -37.28 -15.53
C GLN A 116 -9.92 -38.44 -14.76
N THR A 117 -10.71 -38.17 -13.71
CA THR A 117 -11.39 -39.24 -12.94
C THR A 117 -12.40 -40.03 -13.79
N ILE A 118 -13.06 -39.39 -14.77
CA ILE A 118 -14.04 -40.08 -15.63
C ILE A 118 -13.35 -40.96 -16.70
N MET A 119 -12.07 -40.70 -17.01
CA MET A 119 -11.31 -41.46 -18.01
C MET A 119 -10.55 -42.66 -17.44
N GLN A 120 -10.58 -42.88 -16.12
CA GLN A 120 -10.01 -44.05 -15.43
C GLN A 120 -11.10 -45.08 -15.11
#